data_AF-N1UWS8-F1
#
_entry.id   AF-N1UWS8-F1
#
_cell.length_a   1.000
_cell.length_b   1.000
_cell.length_c   1.000
_cell.angle_alpha   90.00
_cell.angle_beta   90.00
_cell.angle_gamma   90.00
#
_symmetry.space_group_name_H-M   'P 1'
#
loop_
_entity.id
_entity.type
_entity.pdbx_description
1 polymer ?
#
loop_
_entity_poly.entity_id
_entity_poly.type
_entity_poly.pdbx_seq_one_letter_code
_entity_poly.pdbx_strand_id
1 'polypeptide(L)'
;MDVVAAREMVGDGGGPWPAQRSDVARAPYGREPYVRADIGTGTVDAKAIAWTRTTVQLKWVDEAGATRTQWVPAAAVRRISRDESAWRDPYDDYGFYYPDEP
;
A
#
# COMPACT_ATOMS: atom_id res chain seq x y z
N MET A 1 22.18 -1.75 -5.78
CA MET A 1 21.16 -0.73 -6.09
C MET A 1 20.14 -1.43 -6.96
N ASP A 2 19.02 -1.86 -6.37
CA ASP A 2 17.97 -2.59 -7.08
C ASP A 2 16.64 -1.85 -6.90
N VAL A 3 16.17 -1.27 -7.99
CA VAL A 3 14.91 -0.54 -8.10
C VAL A 3 13.86 -1.47 -8.69
N VAL A 4 13.23 -2.28 -7.84
CA VAL A 4 12.08 -3.10 -8.25
C VAL A 4 10.85 -2.20 -8.23
N ALA A 5 10.66 -1.51 -9.35
CA ALA A 5 9.50 -0.67 -9.67
C ALA A 5 8.24 -1.51 -9.84
N ALA A 6 7.08 -0.84 -9.84
CA ALA A 6 5.68 -1.31 -9.98
C ALA A 6 5.35 -2.35 -11.09
N ARG A 7 6.35 -2.88 -11.80
CA ARG A 7 6.24 -3.89 -12.85
C ARG A 7 5.88 -5.28 -12.32
N GLU A 8 6.16 -5.60 -11.05
CA GLU A 8 5.86 -6.94 -10.50
C GLU A 8 4.38 -7.14 -10.11
N MET A 9 3.52 -6.14 -10.28
CA MET A 9 2.12 -6.18 -9.82
C MET A 9 1.08 -6.33 -10.95
N VAL A 10 1.49 -6.59 -12.20
CA VAL A 10 0.59 -6.70 -13.37
C VAL A 10 0.68 -8.12 -13.96
N GLY A 11 -0.40 -8.89 -13.85
CA GLY A 11 -0.59 -10.16 -14.56
C GLY A 11 -1.21 -9.96 -15.95
N ASP A 12 -0.85 -10.84 -16.89
CA ASP A 12 -1.15 -10.81 -18.33
C ASP A 12 -2.63 -11.12 -18.66
N GLY A 13 -3.26 -10.29 -19.50
CA GLY A 13 -4.62 -10.53 -20.00
C GLY A 13 -5.04 -9.51 -21.08
N GLY A 14 -4.91 -9.89 -22.35
CA GLY A 14 -5.09 -9.03 -23.53
C GLY A 14 -6.53 -8.76 -24.00
N GLY A 15 -6.72 -7.63 -24.69
CA GLY A 15 -7.93 -7.29 -25.48
C GLY A 15 -8.19 -5.77 -25.62
N PRO A 16 -8.43 -5.22 -26.83
CA PRO A 16 -8.34 -3.78 -27.09
C PRO A 16 -9.66 -3.01 -26.88
N TRP A 17 -9.69 -2.13 -25.88
CA TRP A 17 -10.66 -1.04 -25.73
C TRP A 17 -9.94 0.32 -25.74
N PRO A 18 -10.48 1.37 -26.37
CA PRO A 18 -9.83 2.67 -26.42
C PRO A 18 -9.83 3.33 -25.02
N ALA A 19 -8.62 3.64 -24.54
CA ALA A 19 -8.28 4.48 -23.37
C ALA A 19 -9.11 4.25 -22.09
N GLN A 20 -8.92 3.08 -21.46
CA GLN A 20 -9.56 2.74 -20.19
C GLN A 20 -9.01 3.57 -19.02
N ARG A 21 -9.93 3.98 -18.13
CA ARG A 21 -9.69 4.46 -16.76
C ARG A 21 -8.46 3.74 -16.21
N SER A 22 -7.42 4.46 -15.79
CA SER A 22 -6.20 3.86 -15.24
C SER A 22 -6.56 2.66 -14.37
N ASP A 23 -6.13 1.46 -14.78
CA ASP A 23 -6.52 0.20 -14.14
C ASP A 23 -6.05 0.23 -12.69
N VAL A 24 -6.96 0.60 -11.78
CA VAL A 24 -6.65 0.70 -10.35
C VAL A 24 -6.76 -0.71 -9.81
N ALA A 25 -5.60 -1.35 -9.65
CA ALA A 25 -5.49 -2.62 -8.94
C ALA A 25 -5.60 -2.39 -7.43
N ARG A 26 -6.09 -3.42 -6.73
CA ARG A 26 -6.20 -3.45 -5.26
C ARG A 26 -5.75 -4.80 -4.76
N ALA A 27 -5.11 -4.82 -3.60
CA ALA A 27 -4.85 -6.07 -2.90
C ALA A 27 -6.15 -6.57 -2.25
N PRO A 28 -6.32 -7.91 -2.11
CA PRO A 28 -7.35 -8.46 -1.25
C PRO A 28 -7.20 -7.92 0.18
N TYR A 29 -8.34 -7.70 0.85
CA TYR A 29 -8.36 -7.21 2.22
C TYR A 29 -7.56 -8.13 3.16
N GLY A 30 -6.74 -7.53 4.02
CA GLY A 30 -5.83 -8.23 4.93
C GLY A 30 -4.56 -8.78 4.27
N ARG A 31 -4.37 -8.56 2.96
CA ARG A 31 -3.18 -8.99 2.20
C ARG A 31 -2.45 -7.83 1.55
N GLU A 32 -2.78 -6.61 1.94
CA GLU A 32 -2.10 -5.43 1.48
C GLU A 32 -0.60 -5.50 1.86
N PRO A 33 0.30 -5.21 0.91
CA PRO A 33 1.73 -5.26 1.18
C PRO A 33 2.14 -4.05 2.04
N TYR A 34 3.10 -4.29 2.92
CA TYR A 34 3.79 -3.21 3.62
C TYR A 34 4.73 -2.47 2.66
N VAL A 35 4.72 -1.14 2.78
CA VAL A 35 5.54 -0.25 1.97
C VAL A 35 6.11 0.88 2.83
N ARG A 36 7.30 1.35 2.47
CA ARG A 36 7.89 2.61 2.92
C ARG A 36 7.82 3.62 1.79
N ALA A 37 7.30 4.80 2.05
CA ALA A 37 7.11 5.82 1.02
C ALA A 37 7.52 7.22 1.47
N ASP A 38 8.08 8.00 0.55
CA ASP A 38 8.23 9.45 0.73
C ASP A 38 6.91 10.15 0.35
N ILE A 39 6.39 10.95 1.27
CA ILE A 39 5.12 11.69 1.10
C ILE A 39 5.34 13.21 0.97
N GLY A 40 6.58 13.66 0.71
CA GLY A 40 6.96 15.07 0.58
C GLY A 40 7.21 15.80 1.90
N THR A 41 6.50 15.44 2.98
CA THR A 41 6.76 15.96 4.34
C THR A 41 7.60 15.03 5.19
N GLY A 42 8.00 13.88 4.65
CA GLY A 42 8.76 12.85 5.35
C GLY A 42 8.52 11.47 4.76
N THR A 43 9.04 10.46 5.45
CA THR A 43 8.87 9.05 5.09
C THR A 43 7.86 8.39 6.02
N VAL A 44 6.97 7.56 5.47
CA VAL A 44 5.99 6.78 6.25
C VAL A 44 6.08 5.31 5.90
N ASP A 45 5.82 4.46 6.89
CA ASP A 45 5.50 3.06 6.68
C ASP A 45 3.98 2.88 6.64
N ALA A 46 3.48 2.16 5.64
CA ALA A 46 2.06 2.07 5.32
C ALA A 46 1.71 0.72 4.67
N LYS A 47 0.41 0.47 4.48
CA LYS A 47 -0.11 -0.53 3.55
C LYS A 47 -0.40 0.11 2.20
N ALA A 48 -0.07 -0.56 1.10
CA ALA A 48 -0.54 -0.18 -0.23
C ALA A 48 -1.93 -0.79 -0.50
N ILE A 49 -2.97 0.04 -0.46
CA ILE A 49 -4.38 -0.41 -0.57
C ILE A 49 -4.92 -0.39 -2.00
N ALA A 50 -4.32 0.43 -2.88
CA ALA A 50 -4.66 0.50 -4.29
C ALA A 50 -3.45 1.03 -5.09
N TRP A 51 -3.37 0.74 -6.39
CA TRP A 51 -2.31 1.28 -7.24
C TRP A 51 -2.70 1.32 -8.71
N THR A 52 -2.09 2.23 -9.44
CA THR A 52 -1.99 2.22 -10.91
C THR A 52 -0.55 1.88 -11.29
N ARG A 53 -0.22 1.94 -12.59
CA ARG A 53 1.17 1.82 -13.05
C ARG A 53 2.09 2.92 -12.50
N THR A 54 1.57 4.11 -12.18
CA THR A 54 2.38 5.30 -11.84
C THR A 54 2.12 5.85 -10.46
N THR A 55 1.08 5.39 -9.76
CA THR A 55 0.71 5.89 -8.43
C THR A 55 0.30 4.77 -7.51
N VAL A 56 0.53 4.93 -6.21
CA VAL A 56 0.13 4.00 -5.16
C VAL A 56 -0.65 4.76 -4.09
N GLN A 57 -1.78 4.21 -3.66
CA GLN A 57 -2.55 4.70 -2.52
C GLN A 57 -2.07 4.01 -1.25
N LEU A 58 -1.59 4.82 -0.33
CA LEU A 58 -1.13 4.40 0.99
C LEU A 58 -2.28 4.49 2.00
N LYS A 59 -2.25 3.61 3.00
CA LYS A 59 -3.04 3.69 4.24
C LYS A 59 -2.12 3.47 5.43
N TRP A 60 -2.17 4.38 6.39
CA TRP A 60 -1.47 4.24 7.67
C TRP A 60 -2.26 4.94 8.78
N VAL A 61 -1.84 4.75 10.02
CA VAL A 61 -2.34 5.50 11.18
C VAL A 61 -1.22 6.45 11.62
N ASP A 62 -1.52 7.74 11.74
CA ASP A 62 -0.55 8.73 12.19
C ASP A 62 -0.37 8.73 13.72
N GLU A 63 0.55 9.57 14.21
CA GLU A 63 0.87 9.67 15.64
C GLU A 63 -0.32 10.15 16.50
N ALA A 64 -1.32 10.80 15.88
CA ALA A 64 -2.56 11.20 16.56
C ALA A 64 -3.62 10.08 16.57
N GLY A 65 -3.31 8.91 16.02
CA GLY A 65 -4.23 7.78 15.91
C GLY A 65 -5.23 7.93 14.75
N ALA A 66 -5.08 8.93 13.87
CA ALA A 66 -5.99 9.13 12.75
C ALA A 66 -5.58 8.26 11.56
N THR A 67 -6.57 7.61 10.94
CA THR A 67 -6.33 6.90 9.67
C THR A 67 -6.08 7.92 8.56
N ARG A 68 -4.94 7.78 7.88
CA ARG A 68 -4.53 8.61 6.76
C ARG A 68 -4.52 7.78 5.48
N THR A 69 -4.90 8.42 4.38
CA THR A 69 -4.70 7.88 3.03
C THR A 69 -4.13 8.94 2.11
N GLN A 70 -3.23 8.53 1.23
CA GLN A 70 -2.59 9.44 0.27
C GLN A 70 -2.14 8.69 -0.97
N TRP A 71 -2.35 9.29 -2.13
CA TRP A 71 -1.74 8.84 -3.38
C TRP A 71 -0.35 9.45 -3.53
N VAL A 72 0.63 8.62 -3.83
CA VAL A 72 2.01 9.03 -4.11
C VAL A 72 2.49 8.45 -5.44
N PRO A 73 3.50 9.04 -6.10
CA PRO A 73 4.15 8.42 -7.25
C PRO A 73 4.69 7.03 -6.88
N ALA A 74 4.50 6.04 -7.74
CA ALA A 74 5.00 4.68 -7.50
C ALA A 74 6.53 4.64 -7.32
N ALA A 75 7.25 5.57 -7.94
CA ALA A 75 8.70 5.72 -7.77
C ALA A 75 9.13 6.17 -6.36
N ALA A 76 8.21 6.74 -5.58
CA ALA A 76 8.45 7.15 -4.19
C ALA A 76 8.16 6.02 -3.19
N VAL A 77 7.74 4.84 -3.66
CA VAL A 77 7.30 3.71 -2.82
C VAL A 77 8.26 2.55 -2.95
N ARG A 78 8.68 2.01 -1.81
CA ARG A 78 9.46 0.78 -1.72
C ARG A 78 8.67 -0.26 -0.91
N ARG A 79 8.52 -1.46 -1.46
CA ARG A 79 7.98 -2.58 -0.69
C ARG A 79 8.94 -2.98 0.43
N ILE A 80 8.40 -3.27 1.60
CA ILE A 80 9.14 -3.77 2.77
C ILE A 80 8.45 -5.01 3.33
N SER A 81 9.19 -5.82 4.06
CA SER A 81 8.59 -6.87 4.87
C SER A 81 7.81 -6.27 6.04
N ARG A 82 6.93 -7.08 6.64
CA ARG A 82 6.24 -6.71 7.88
C ARG A 82 7.25 -6.31 8.96
N ASP A 83 8.32 -7.11 9.12
CA ASP A 83 9.33 -6.97 10.18
C ASP A 83 10.16 -5.70 10.07
N GLU A 84 10.45 -5.24 8.85
CA GLU A 84 11.16 -3.98 8.59
C GLU A 84 10.32 -2.72 8.89
N SER A 85 9.01 -2.87 9.05
CA SER A 85 8.07 -1.76 9.20
C SER A 85 8.06 -1.23 10.62
N ALA A 86 8.35 0.06 10.78
CA ALA A 86 8.24 0.80 12.03
C ALA A 86 6.78 1.04 12.45
N TRP A 87 5.85 0.91 11.50
CA TRP A 87 4.41 0.94 11.74
C TRP A 87 3.81 -0.44 11.51
N ARG A 88 2.79 -0.81 12.30
CA ARG A 88 2.04 -2.05 12.13
C ARG A 88 0.58 -1.70 11.90
N ASP A 89 -0.01 -2.30 10.88
CA ASP A 89 -1.45 -2.13 10.65
C ASP A 89 -2.20 -2.77 11.82
N PRO A 90 -3.08 -2.03 12.52
CA PRO A 90 -3.78 -2.55 13.68
C PRO A 90 -4.74 -3.69 13.34
N TYR A 91 -5.04 -3.93 12.05
CA TYR A 91 -5.86 -5.05 11.60
C TYR A 91 -5.05 -6.31 11.25
N ASP A 92 -3.70 -6.26 11.22
CA ASP A 92 -2.89 -7.49 11.08
C ASP A 92 -2.94 -8.36 12.35
N ASP A 93 -3.28 -7.76 13.50
CA ASP A 93 -3.52 -8.46 14.77
C ASP A 93 -5.00 -8.24 15.14
N TYR A 94 -5.85 -9.18 14.71
CA TYR A 94 -7.31 -9.17 14.90
C TYR A 94 -7.75 -8.82 16.34
N GLY A 95 -6.92 -9.16 17.33
CA GLY A 95 -7.14 -8.86 18.75
C GLY A 95 -7.10 -7.38 19.14
N PHE A 96 -6.60 -6.46 18.29
CA PHE A 96 -6.67 -5.01 18.60
C PHE A 96 -8.10 -4.47 18.53
N TYR A 97 -8.95 -5.00 17.64
CA TYR A 97 -10.33 -4.54 17.46
C TYR A 97 -11.35 -5.34 18.27
N TYR A 98 -11.01 -6.58 18.65
CA TYR A 98 -11.86 -7.47 19.44
C TYR A 98 -11.09 -8.03 20.64
N PRO A 99 -10.79 -7.19 21.66
CA PRO A 99 -10.06 -7.66 22.84
C PRO A 99 -10.85 -8.66 23.70
N ASP A 100 -12.16 -8.82 23.45
CA ASP A 100 -13.11 -9.64 24.23
C ASP A 100 -13.70 -10.84 23.47
N GLU A 101 -13.23 -11.14 22.25
CA GLU A 101 -13.64 -12.38 21.54
C GLU A 101 -12.60 -13.50 21.78
N PRO A 102 -13.03 -14.71 22.21
CA PRO A 102 -12.14 -15.81 22.60
C PRO A 102 -11.46 -16.53 21.42
#